data_AF-A0A9X4C5W2-F1
#
_entry.id   AF-A0A9X4C5W2-F1
#
_cell.length_a   1.000
_cell.length_b   1.000
_cell.length_c   1.000
_cell.angle_alpha   90.00
_cell.angle_beta   90.00
_cell.angle_gamma   90.00
#
_symmetry.space_group_name_H-M   'P 1'
#
loop_
_entity.id
_entity.type
_entity.pdbx_description
1 polymer ?
#
loop_
_entity_poly.entity_id
_entity_poly.type
_entity_poly.pdbx_seq_one_letter_code
_entity_poly.pdbx_strand_id
1 'polypeptide(L)'
;MSTPTTQIVRPAGAGHETLNVLLLCLLILALAGSVVAWRGVSHEPEPVASNQLDARRDLSAAEQGIYADLRVTLDEIRLLREEQKTLPTPQNLADEGFAPFAQDASSVARGGHAWQMPSDAAYFGHSQTPSIAGSFLMRVSADDQAAPDIWVNRDAALTAPRELTDAALAAAGWKQIVAQYDAGVTREHRH
;
A
#
# COMPACT_ATOMS: atom_id res chain seq x y z
N MET A 1 1.94 70.65 42.75
CA MET A 1 2.09 69.28 43.27
C MET A 1 0.98 68.45 42.68
N SER A 2 1.28 67.67 41.63
CA SER A 2 0.27 66.81 40.99
C SER A 2 0.24 65.47 41.73
N THR A 3 -0.89 65.14 42.35
CA THR A 3 -1.11 63.85 43.01
C THR A 3 -1.18 62.73 41.96
N PRO A 4 -0.37 61.66 42.06
CA PRO A 4 -0.43 60.55 41.13
C PRO A 4 -1.72 59.74 41.34
N THR A 5 -2.52 59.61 40.28
CA THR A 5 -3.73 58.77 40.30
C THR A 5 -3.32 57.34 39.93
N THR A 6 -3.24 56.45 40.91
CA THR A 6 -2.99 55.03 40.66
C THR A 6 -4.28 54.35 40.22
N GLN A 7 -4.34 53.91 38.96
CA GLN A 7 -5.45 53.13 38.41
C GLN A 7 -5.09 51.64 38.42
N ILE A 8 -5.85 50.85 39.17
CA ILE A 8 -5.69 49.38 39.21
C ILE A 8 -6.55 48.79 38.10
N VAL A 9 -5.90 48.27 37.06
CA VAL A 9 -6.56 47.55 35.95
C VAL A 9 -6.75 46.10 36.38
N ARG A 10 -8.01 45.63 36.46
CA ARG A 10 -8.29 44.21 36.74
C ARG A 10 -7.84 43.36 35.53
N PRO A 11 -7.19 42.21 35.76
CA PRO A 11 -6.80 41.33 34.66
C PRO A 11 -8.04 40.90 33.87
N ALA A 12 -7.96 40.98 32.54
CA ALA A 12 -9.00 40.48 31.66
C ALA A 12 -9.15 38.97 31.92
N GLY A 13 -10.32 38.55 32.39
CA GLY A 13 -10.61 37.18 32.79
C GLY A 13 -10.73 36.24 31.58
N ALA A 14 -9.61 35.92 30.93
CA ALA A 14 -9.54 35.04 29.76
C ALA A 14 -9.80 33.55 30.06
N GLY A 15 -9.95 33.18 31.35
CA GLY A 15 -10.16 31.79 31.76
C GLY A 15 -11.43 31.16 31.20
N HIS A 16 -12.50 31.94 31.03
CA HIS A 16 -13.74 31.44 30.44
C HIS A 16 -13.61 31.17 28.94
N GLU A 17 -12.84 32.01 28.22
CA GLU A 17 -12.62 31.84 26.78
C GLU A 17 -11.76 30.61 26.51
N THR A 18 -10.68 30.41 27.28
CA THR A 18 -9.84 29.20 27.18
C THR A 18 -10.62 27.93 27.54
N LEU A 19 -11.49 27.99 28.55
CA LEU A 19 -12.35 26.86 28.93
C LEU A 19 -13.33 26.50 27.82
N ASN A 20 -13.96 27.50 27.18
CA ASN A 20 -14.89 27.28 26.08
C ASN A 20 -14.19 26.64 24.87
N VAL A 21 -12.98 27.10 24.53
CA VAL A 21 -12.19 26.50 23.44
C VAL A 21 -11.81 25.05 23.77
N LEU A 22 -11.37 24.79 25.01
CA LEU A 22 -11.02 23.42 25.44
C LEU A 22 -12.23 22.48 25.37
N LEU A 23 -13.40 22.93 25.83
CA LEU A 23 -14.65 22.18 25.75
C LEU A 23 -15.05 21.89 24.31
N LEU A 24 -14.92 22.88 23.41
CA LEU A 24 -15.17 22.69 21.99
C LEU A 24 -14.22 21.64 21.38
N CYS A 25 -12.93 21.70 21.69
CA CYS A 25 -11.95 20.71 21.25
C CYS A 25 -12.30 19.29 21.73
N LEU A 26 -12.65 19.13 23.00
CA LEU A 26 -13.06 17.83 23.56
C LEU A 26 -14.33 17.29 22.90
N LEU A 27 -15.29 18.17 22.61
CA LEU A 27 -16.52 17.80 21.91
C LEU A 27 -16.23 17.31 20.48
N ILE A 28 -15.35 18.00 19.74
CA ILE A 28 -14.91 17.56 18.41
C ILE A 28 -14.23 16.20 18.48
N LEU A 29 -13.30 16.00 19.43
CA LEU A 29 -12.60 14.73 19.62
C LEU A 29 -13.57 13.59 19.98
N ALA A 30 -14.54 13.84 20.85
CA ALA A 30 -15.57 12.86 21.21
C ALA A 30 -16.45 12.49 20.02
N LEU A 31 -16.87 13.47 19.21
CA LEU A 31 -17.66 13.22 17.99
C LEU A 31 -16.84 12.43 16.96
N ALA A 32 -15.60 12.83 16.70
CA ALA A 32 -14.70 12.12 15.79
C ALA A 32 -14.45 10.69 16.27
N GLY A 33 -14.11 10.50 17.55
CA GLY A 33 -13.91 9.19 18.16
C GLY A 33 -15.17 8.32 18.10
N SER A 34 -16.34 8.89 18.32
CA SER A 34 -17.62 8.19 18.19
C SER A 34 -17.90 7.77 16.76
N VAL A 35 -17.64 8.64 15.78
CA VAL A 35 -17.77 8.30 14.35
C VAL A 35 -16.80 7.20 13.95
N VAL A 36 -15.55 7.25 14.43
CA VAL A 36 -14.55 6.20 14.18
C VAL A 36 -14.96 4.89 14.82
N ALA A 37 -15.45 4.90 16.06
CA ALA A 37 -15.93 3.71 16.75
C ALA A 37 -17.17 3.11 16.07
N TRP A 38 -18.10 3.95 15.61
CA TRP A 38 -19.30 3.52 14.90
C TRP A 38 -18.98 3.05 13.48
N ARG A 39 -18.00 3.67 12.78
CA ARG A 39 -17.49 3.16 11.50
C ARG A 39 -16.54 1.98 11.67
N GLY A 40 -16.09 1.67 12.87
CA GLY A 40 -15.44 0.42 13.25
C GLY A 40 -16.39 -0.77 13.26
N VAL A 41 -17.44 -0.76 12.42
CA VAL A 41 -18.26 -1.93 12.14
C VAL A 41 -17.34 -2.98 11.53
N SER A 42 -17.21 -4.07 12.26
CA SER A 42 -16.61 -5.32 11.79
C SER A 42 -17.32 -5.72 10.50
N HIS A 43 -16.73 -5.39 9.35
CA HIS A 43 -17.07 -6.08 8.12
C HIS A 43 -16.58 -7.50 8.30
N GLU A 44 -17.50 -8.41 8.62
CA GLU A 44 -17.34 -9.83 8.28
C GLU A 44 -16.87 -9.86 6.83
N PRO A 45 -15.61 -10.26 6.58
CA PRO A 45 -15.10 -10.29 5.22
C PRO A 45 -15.90 -11.34 4.46
N GLU A 46 -16.46 -10.93 3.32
CA GLU A 46 -16.79 -11.87 2.27
C GLU A 46 -15.51 -12.71 2.04
N PRO A 47 -15.57 -14.05 2.14
CA PRO A 47 -14.39 -14.87 2.19
C PRO A 47 -13.66 -14.76 0.85
N VAL A 48 -12.66 -13.89 0.82
CA VAL A 48 -11.55 -13.99 -0.12
C VAL A 48 -11.08 -15.43 -0.03
N ALA A 49 -11.02 -16.14 -1.17
CA ALA A 49 -10.57 -17.53 -1.20
C ALA A 49 -9.27 -17.63 -0.39
N SER A 50 -9.05 -18.71 0.37
CA SER A 50 -7.93 -18.83 1.34
C SER A 50 -6.52 -18.50 0.76
N ASN A 51 -6.40 -18.46 -0.57
CA ASN A 51 -5.20 -18.15 -1.34
C ASN A 51 -5.17 -16.73 -1.95
N GLN A 52 -6.05 -15.83 -1.54
CA GLN A 52 -6.08 -14.45 -1.98
C GLN A 52 -5.95 -13.50 -0.78
N LEU A 53 -5.47 -12.29 -1.03
CA LEU A 53 -5.38 -11.19 -0.06
C LEU A 53 -5.95 -9.93 -0.69
N ASP A 54 -6.73 -9.17 0.07
CA ASP A 54 -7.19 -7.85 -0.33
C ASP A 54 -6.05 -6.83 -0.20
N ALA A 55 -5.71 -6.16 -1.31
CA ALA A 55 -4.63 -5.18 -1.37
C ALA A 55 -4.77 -4.03 -0.34
N ARG A 56 -6.00 -3.66 0.03
CA ARG A 56 -6.28 -2.55 0.96
C ARG A 56 -6.27 -2.98 2.42
N ARG A 57 -6.68 -4.21 2.71
CA ARG A 57 -6.93 -4.64 4.10
C ARG A 57 -5.88 -5.57 4.64
N ASP A 58 -5.31 -6.43 3.79
CA ASP A 58 -4.50 -7.55 4.26
C ASP A 58 -2.99 -7.31 4.14
N LEU A 59 -2.57 -6.25 3.45
CA LEU A 59 -1.16 -5.88 3.24
C LEU A 59 -0.66 -4.90 4.32
N SER A 60 0.61 -5.03 4.72
CA SER A 60 1.29 -4.01 5.53
C SER A 60 1.53 -2.72 4.72
N ALA A 61 1.80 -1.59 5.40
CA ALA A 61 2.09 -0.34 4.70
C ALA A 61 3.29 -0.44 3.74
N ALA A 62 4.31 -1.22 4.10
CA ALA A 62 5.45 -1.49 3.24
C ALA A 62 5.03 -2.32 2.02
N GLU A 63 4.29 -3.40 2.23
CA GLU A 63 3.77 -4.26 1.16
C GLU A 63 2.82 -3.52 0.22
N GLN A 64 1.99 -2.61 0.73
CA GLN A 64 1.12 -1.74 -0.07
C GLN A 64 1.93 -0.81 -0.96
N GLY A 65 3.03 -0.26 -0.46
CA GLY A 65 3.94 0.55 -1.26
C GLY A 65 4.56 -0.25 -2.40
N ILE A 66 5.08 -1.44 -2.13
CA ILE A 66 5.63 -2.34 -3.17
C ILE A 66 4.56 -2.70 -4.20
N TYR A 67 3.37 -3.07 -3.75
CA TYR A 67 2.25 -3.41 -4.63
C TYR A 67 1.86 -2.24 -5.53
N ALA A 68 1.83 -1.01 -4.99
CA ALA A 68 1.55 0.19 -5.77
C ALA A 68 2.65 0.46 -6.81
N ASP A 69 3.92 0.39 -6.39
CA ASP A 69 5.08 0.58 -7.28
C ASP A 69 5.06 -0.45 -8.43
N LEU A 70 4.87 -1.74 -8.12
CA LEU A 70 4.79 -2.82 -9.11
C LEU A 70 3.68 -2.60 -10.13
N ARG A 71 2.53 -2.07 -9.70
CA ARG A 71 1.43 -1.75 -10.62
C ARG A 71 1.78 -0.62 -11.57
N VAL A 72 2.41 0.43 -11.06
CA VAL A 72 2.84 1.57 -11.89
C VAL A 72 3.92 1.11 -12.89
N THR A 73 4.91 0.37 -12.42
CA THR A 73 6.01 -0.11 -13.27
C THR A 73 5.58 -1.21 -14.23
N LEU A 74 4.50 -1.94 -13.95
CA LEU A 74 3.95 -2.91 -14.91
C LEU A 74 3.53 -2.25 -16.22
N ASP A 75 2.91 -1.06 -16.16
CA ASP A 75 2.53 -0.31 -17.38
C ASP A 75 3.78 0.09 -18.19
N GLU A 76 4.85 0.53 -17.53
CA GLU A 76 6.13 0.84 -18.16
C GLU A 76 6.81 -0.41 -18.75
N ILE A 77 6.79 -1.55 -18.03
CA ILE A 77 7.32 -2.83 -18.50
C ILE A 77 6.61 -3.29 -19.78
N ARG A 78 5.31 -3.08 -19.87
CA ARG A 78 4.52 -3.41 -21.08
C ARG A 78 4.95 -2.57 -22.26
N LEU A 79 5.04 -1.25 -22.07
CA LEU A 79 5.54 -0.34 -23.09
C LEU A 79 6.94 -0.72 -23.59
N LEU A 80 7.87 -0.93 -22.66
CA LEU A 80 9.24 -1.33 -22.99
C LEU A 80 9.31 -2.67 -23.74
N ARG A 81 8.43 -3.62 -23.42
CA ARG A 81 8.33 -4.90 -24.14
C ARG A 81 7.81 -4.71 -25.56
N GLU A 82 6.83 -3.83 -25.77
CA GLU A 82 6.34 -3.54 -27.11
C GLU A 82 7.45 -3.00 -28.03
N GLU A 83 8.32 -2.16 -27.47
CA GLU A 83 9.48 -1.57 -28.15
C GLU A 83 10.61 -2.59 -28.37
N GLN A 84 11.00 -3.32 -27.33
CA GLN A 84 12.20 -4.18 -27.33
C GLN A 84 11.91 -5.63 -27.75
N LYS A 85 10.63 -6.01 -27.87
CA LYS A 85 10.14 -7.39 -28.12
C LYS A 85 10.56 -8.42 -27.06
N THR A 86 11.06 -7.97 -25.91
CA THR A 86 11.48 -8.79 -24.77
C THR A 86 11.13 -8.06 -23.48
N LEU A 87 10.97 -8.79 -22.36
CA LEU A 87 10.86 -8.12 -21.07
C LEU A 87 12.21 -7.50 -20.67
N PRO A 88 12.21 -6.29 -20.10
CA PRO A 88 13.41 -5.69 -19.51
C PRO A 88 13.87 -6.50 -18.29
N THR A 89 15.17 -6.62 -18.09
CA THR A 89 15.70 -7.29 -16.90
C THR A 89 15.47 -6.43 -15.65
N PRO A 90 15.44 -7.03 -14.44
CA PRO A 90 15.40 -6.26 -13.19
C PRO A 90 16.51 -5.21 -13.08
N GLN A 91 17.70 -5.52 -13.62
CA GLN A 91 18.84 -4.60 -13.64
C GLN A 91 18.57 -3.40 -14.54
N ASN A 92 18.04 -3.62 -15.75
CA ASN A 92 17.66 -2.52 -16.65
C ASN A 92 16.62 -1.62 -15.98
N LEU A 93 15.59 -2.21 -15.36
CA LEU A 93 14.57 -1.45 -14.65
C LEU A 93 15.15 -0.64 -13.47
N ALA A 94 16.13 -1.21 -12.76
CA ALA A 94 16.82 -0.53 -11.67
C ALA A 94 17.70 0.63 -12.19
N ASP A 95 18.41 0.44 -13.31
CA ASP A 95 19.25 1.46 -13.93
C ASP A 95 18.42 2.64 -14.46
N GLU A 96 17.19 2.38 -14.92
CA GLU A 96 16.22 3.40 -15.32
C GLU A 96 15.53 4.08 -14.11
N GLY A 97 15.76 3.59 -12.90
CA GLY A 97 15.21 4.18 -11.67
C GLY A 97 13.76 3.77 -11.38
N PHE A 98 13.25 2.68 -11.98
CA PHE A 98 11.91 2.20 -11.68
C PHE A 98 11.86 1.53 -10.31
N ALA A 99 11.00 2.04 -9.41
CA ALA A 99 10.65 1.32 -8.18
C ALA A 99 9.83 0.05 -8.51
N PRO A 100 9.83 -0.99 -7.67
CA PRO A 100 10.71 -1.23 -6.53
C PRO A 100 12.10 -1.80 -6.92
N PHE A 101 12.47 -1.78 -8.20
CA PHE A 101 13.72 -2.38 -8.70
C PHE A 101 14.96 -1.52 -8.38
N ALA A 102 14.81 -0.19 -8.42
CA ALA A 102 15.85 0.74 -8.03
C ALA A 102 16.20 0.61 -6.54
N GLN A 103 17.50 0.60 -6.22
CA GLN A 103 18.01 0.50 -4.85
C GLN A 103 18.11 1.88 -4.19
N ASP A 104 16.95 2.50 -3.94
CA ASP A 104 16.85 3.79 -3.26
C ASP A 104 16.38 3.66 -1.80
N ALA A 105 16.23 4.79 -1.11
CA ALA A 105 15.78 4.84 0.28
C ALA A 105 14.39 4.20 0.48
N SER A 106 13.52 4.27 -0.53
CA SER A 106 12.18 3.68 -0.48
C SER A 106 12.25 2.16 -0.56
N SER A 107 13.12 1.60 -1.41
CA SER A 107 13.37 0.17 -1.50
C SER A 107 13.87 -0.39 -0.17
N VAL A 108 14.84 0.26 0.48
CA VAL A 108 15.35 -0.14 1.80
C VAL A 108 14.24 -0.09 2.85
N ALA A 109 13.46 0.99 2.91
CA ALA A 109 12.35 1.14 3.84
C ALA A 109 11.24 0.10 3.64
N ARG A 110 11.16 -0.49 2.44
CA ARG A 110 10.16 -1.50 2.07
C ARG A 110 10.68 -2.94 2.14
N GLY A 111 11.91 -3.18 2.64
CA GLY A 111 12.44 -4.54 2.85
C GLY A 111 13.57 -4.94 1.89
N GLY A 112 14.00 -4.02 1.02
CA GLY A 112 15.23 -4.11 0.24
C GLY A 112 15.28 -5.30 -0.71
N HIS A 113 14.18 -5.59 -1.41
CA HIS A 113 14.00 -6.83 -2.18
C HIS A 113 15.09 -7.05 -3.22
N ALA A 114 15.63 -8.26 -3.26
CA ALA A 114 16.51 -8.73 -4.32
C ALA A 114 15.66 -9.23 -5.49
N TRP A 115 15.60 -8.45 -6.57
CA TRP A 115 14.81 -8.75 -7.76
C TRP A 115 15.56 -9.63 -8.74
N GLN A 116 14.88 -10.67 -9.20
CA GLN A 116 15.35 -11.61 -10.22
C GLN A 116 14.21 -11.97 -11.17
N MET A 117 14.55 -12.46 -12.36
CA MET A 117 13.60 -12.87 -13.39
C MET A 117 13.68 -14.39 -13.57
N PRO A 118 12.89 -15.19 -12.80
CA PRO A 118 12.95 -16.65 -12.85
C PRO A 118 12.45 -17.24 -14.18
N SER A 119 11.67 -16.48 -14.94
CA SER A 119 11.19 -16.85 -16.28
C SER A 119 11.04 -15.58 -17.12
N ASP A 120 10.93 -15.73 -18.44
CA ASP A 120 10.74 -14.62 -19.38
C ASP A 120 9.39 -13.88 -19.21
N ALA A 121 8.57 -14.23 -18.22
CA ALA A 121 7.27 -13.63 -17.99
C ALA A 121 6.99 -13.37 -16.50
N ALA A 122 8.02 -13.34 -15.65
CA ALA A 122 7.81 -13.09 -14.23
C ALA A 122 9.01 -12.43 -13.54
N TYR A 123 8.71 -11.59 -12.55
CA TYR A 123 9.67 -10.99 -11.64
C TYR A 123 9.45 -11.52 -10.23
N PHE A 124 10.51 -11.98 -9.58
CA PHE A 124 10.51 -12.41 -8.18
C PHE A 124 11.41 -11.49 -7.37
N GLY A 125 10.83 -10.85 -6.36
CA GLY A 125 11.52 -10.02 -5.38
C GLY A 125 11.63 -10.76 -4.07
N HIS A 126 12.84 -11.24 -3.73
CA HIS A 126 13.09 -11.87 -2.44
C HIS A 126 13.33 -10.81 -1.37
N SER A 127 12.45 -10.76 -0.37
CA SER A 127 12.59 -9.79 0.73
C SER A 127 13.87 -10.07 1.53
N GLN A 128 14.70 -9.04 1.73
CA GLN A 128 15.88 -9.15 2.58
C GLN A 128 15.53 -8.90 4.06
N THR A 129 14.34 -8.35 4.33
CA THR A 129 13.84 -8.15 5.69
C THR A 129 12.37 -8.62 5.79
N PRO A 130 12.14 -9.95 5.94
CA PRO A 130 10.78 -10.52 5.97
C PRO A 130 9.86 -9.96 7.07
N SER A 131 10.44 -9.36 8.13
CA SER A 131 9.67 -8.67 9.18
C SER A 131 9.06 -7.34 8.75
N ILE A 132 9.56 -6.72 7.66
CA ILE A 132 9.02 -5.47 7.09
C ILE A 132 7.98 -5.78 6.01
N ALA A 133 8.33 -6.67 5.08
CA ALA A 133 7.47 -7.07 3.97
C ALA A 133 7.80 -8.49 3.51
N GLY A 134 6.79 -9.22 3.05
CA GLY A 134 6.97 -10.52 2.40
C GLY A 134 7.71 -10.43 1.06
N SER A 135 8.06 -11.58 0.50
CA SER A 135 8.57 -11.69 -0.87
C SER A 135 7.43 -11.57 -1.87
N PHE A 136 7.73 -11.00 -3.04
CA PHE A 136 6.76 -10.72 -4.09
C PHE A 136 7.07 -11.51 -5.37
N LEU A 137 6.03 -11.87 -6.09
CA LEU A 137 6.11 -12.43 -7.44
C LEU A 137 5.11 -11.67 -8.31
N MET A 138 5.58 -11.05 -9.38
CA MET A 138 4.74 -10.44 -10.40
C MET A 138 4.84 -11.26 -11.68
N ARG A 139 3.73 -11.88 -12.09
CA ARG A 139 3.63 -12.50 -13.41
C ARG A 139 3.16 -11.44 -14.40
N VAL A 140 3.77 -11.43 -15.58
CA VAL A 140 3.33 -10.53 -16.64
C VAL A 140 2.69 -11.34 -17.76
N SER A 141 1.40 -11.07 -17.97
CA SER A 141 0.64 -11.67 -19.06
C SER A 141 1.21 -11.28 -20.42
N ALA A 142 0.91 -12.09 -21.43
CA ALA A 142 1.08 -11.73 -22.84
C ALA A 142 0.00 -10.74 -23.31
N ASP A 143 -1.11 -10.65 -22.58
CA ASP A 143 -2.14 -9.64 -22.80
C ASP A 143 -1.83 -8.38 -21.98
N ASP A 144 -1.53 -7.28 -22.67
CA ASP A 144 -1.20 -6.00 -22.06
C ASP A 144 -2.40 -5.32 -21.39
N GLN A 145 -3.62 -5.78 -21.65
CA GLN A 145 -4.83 -5.30 -20.97
C GLN A 145 -5.19 -6.12 -19.71
N ALA A 146 -4.47 -7.22 -19.46
CA ALA A 146 -4.75 -8.06 -18.31
C ALA A 146 -4.55 -7.29 -16.99
N ALA A 147 -5.34 -7.64 -15.98
CA ALA A 147 -5.13 -7.12 -14.63
C ALA A 147 -3.73 -7.51 -14.10
N PRO A 148 -3.14 -6.70 -13.20
CA PRO A 148 -1.86 -7.02 -12.59
C PRO A 148 -1.98 -8.32 -11.79
N ASP A 149 -1.06 -9.25 -12.05
CA ASP A 149 -1.05 -10.56 -11.42
C ASP A 149 0.13 -10.68 -10.45
N ILE A 150 -0.12 -10.26 -9.22
CA ILE A 150 0.90 -10.09 -8.19
C ILE A 150 0.58 -11.00 -7.01
N TRP A 151 1.59 -11.71 -6.52
CA TRP A 151 1.52 -12.66 -5.43
C TRP A 151 2.49 -12.28 -4.33
N VAL A 152 2.16 -12.60 -3.08
CA VAL A 152 3.00 -12.39 -1.91
C VAL A 152 3.14 -13.67 -1.09
N ASN A 153 4.32 -13.87 -0.52
CA ASN A 153 4.59 -14.92 0.46
C ASN A 153 5.46 -14.36 1.58
N ARG A 154 5.01 -14.55 2.83
CA ARG A 154 5.61 -13.97 4.04
C ARG A 154 6.53 -14.96 4.76
N ASP A 155 6.78 -16.13 4.20
CA ASP A 155 7.75 -17.09 4.76
C ASP A 155 9.18 -16.55 4.62
N ALA A 156 9.92 -16.57 5.72
CA ALA A 156 11.32 -16.12 5.77
C ALA A 156 12.29 -17.12 5.12
N ALA A 157 11.91 -18.41 5.04
CA ALA A 157 12.71 -19.47 4.43
C ALA A 157 12.35 -19.73 2.95
N LEU A 158 11.68 -18.78 2.32
CA LEU A 158 11.15 -18.93 0.97
C LEU A 158 12.26 -19.00 -0.08
N THR A 159 12.16 -19.99 -0.97
CA THR A 159 12.97 -20.07 -2.18
C THR A 159 12.19 -19.60 -3.40
N ALA A 160 12.90 -19.16 -4.45
CA ALA A 160 12.27 -18.79 -5.72
C ALA A 160 11.39 -19.94 -6.26
N PRO A 161 10.13 -19.67 -6.64
CA PRO A 161 9.22 -20.69 -7.13
C PRO A 161 9.71 -21.22 -8.50
N ARG A 162 9.73 -22.54 -8.65
CA ARG A 162 10.11 -23.22 -9.91
C ARG A 162 8.95 -23.30 -10.90
N GLU A 163 7.75 -23.52 -10.36
CA GLU A 163 6.51 -23.54 -11.13
C GLU A 163 5.67 -22.33 -10.75
N LEU A 164 5.21 -21.61 -11.77
CA LEU A 164 4.49 -20.36 -11.64
C LEU A 164 3.00 -20.51 -11.97
N THR A 165 2.47 -21.74 -11.89
CA THR A 165 1.02 -21.99 -12.04
C THR A 165 0.30 -21.59 -10.76
N ASP A 166 -0.95 -21.16 -10.86
CA ASP A 166 -1.76 -20.74 -9.70
C ASP A 166 -1.82 -21.84 -8.63
N ALA A 167 -1.97 -23.10 -9.05
CA ALA A 167 -2.02 -24.25 -8.15
C ALA A 167 -0.68 -24.50 -7.44
N ALA A 168 0.45 -24.41 -8.15
CA ALA A 168 1.77 -24.60 -7.56
C ALA A 168 2.14 -23.46 -6.59
N LEU A 169 1.83 -22.22 -6.96
CA LEU A 169 2.00 -21.06 -6.10
C LEU A 169 1.15 -21.19 -4.83
N ALA A 170 -0.14 -21.52 -5.00
CA ALA A 170 -1.06 -21.73 -3.89
C ALA A 170 -0.59 -22.83 -2.93
N ALA A 171 -0.14 -23.96 -3.47
CA ALA A 171 0.40 -25.09 -2.70
C ALA A 171 1.70 -24.72 -1.96
N ALA A 172 2.51 -23.83 -2.53
CA ALA A 172 3.72 -23.29 -1.90
C ALA A 172 3.44 -22.11 -0.94
N GLY A 173 2.18 -21.86 -0.58
CA GLY A 173 1.79 -20.84 0.40
C GLY A 173 1.76 -19.41 -0.13
N TRP A 174 1.89 -19.23 -1.45
CA TRP A 174 1.71 -17.91 -2.07
C TRP A 174 0.23 -17.51 -2.05
N LYS A 175 0.01 -16.21 -1.85
CA LYS A 175 -1.31 -15.61 -1.92
C LYS A 175 -1.36 -14.54 -2.99
N GLN A 176 -2.37 -14.60 -3.85
CA GLN A 176 -2.59 -13.61 -4.90
C GLN A 176 -3.17 -12.33 -4.28
N ILE A 177 -2.63 -11.18 -4.66
CA ILE A 177 -3.12 -9.88 -4.21
C ILE A 177 -4.19 -9.41 -5.19
N VAL A 178 -5.42 -9.29 -4.70
CA VAL A 178 -6.56 -8.79 -5.47
C VAL A 178 -6.93 -7.39 -5.00
N ALA A 179 -7.11 -6.49 -5.96
CA ALA A 179 -7.72 -5.19 -5.70
C ALA A 179 -9.22 -5.33 -5.89
N GLN A 180 -9.96 -5.54 -4.80
CA GLN A 180 -11.42 -5.46 -4.86
C GLN A 180 -11.80 -4.00 -5.13
N TYR A 181 -12.39 -3.75 -6.31
CA TYR A 181 -13.13 -2.53 -6.54
C TYR A 181 -14.53 -2.75 -5.98
N ASP A 182 -14.82 -2.09 -4.85
CA ASP A 182 -16.18 -1.94 -4.37
C ASP A 182 -16.98 -1.29 -5.50
N ALA A 183 -17.88 -2.04 -6.14
CA ALA A 183 -18.70 -1.60 -7.27
C ALA A 183 -19.83 -0.65 -6.80
N GLY A 184 -19.55 0.19 -5.81
CA GLY A 184 -20.43 1.24 -5.32
C GLY A 184 -19.95 2.60 -5.81
N VAL A 185 -20.78 3.24 -6.63
CA VAL A 185 -20.66 4.65 -7.07
C VAL A 185 -19.78 4.88 -8.30
N THR A 186 -20.26 4.44 -9.47
CA THR A 186 -20.61 5.32 -10.61
C THR A 186 -20.84 4.47 -11.88
N ARG A 187 -22.11 4.38 -12.29
CA ARG A 187 -22.60 4.59 -13.67
C ARG A 187 -24.06 4.15 -13.73
N GLU A 188 -24.95 5.07 -13.35
CA GLU A 188 -26.30 5.03 -13.89
C GLU A 188 -26.18 5.46 -15.37
N HIS A 189 -25.99 4.48 -16.25
CA HIS A 189 -26.22 4.65 -17.67
C HIS A 189 -27.73 4.87 -17.85
N ARG A 190 -28.17 6.13 -17.83
CA ARG A 190 -29.50 6.47 -18.31
C ARG A 190 -29.42 6.62 -19.84
N HIS A 191 -30.06 5.67 -20.51
CA HIS A 191 -30.39 5.70 -21.94
C HIS A 191 -31.29 6.89 -22.30
#